data_AF-A0A1Y1CMQ8-F1
#
_entry.id   AF-A0A1Y1CMQ8-F1
#
_cell.length_a   1.000
_cell.length_b   1.000
_cell.length_c   1.000
_cell.angle_alpha   90.00
_cell.angle_beta   90.00
_cell.angle_gamma   90.00
#
_symmetry.space_group_name_H-M   'P 1'
#
loop_
_entity.id
_entity.type
_entity.pdbx_description
1 polymer ?
#
loop_
_entity_poly.entity_id
_entity_poly.type
_entity_poly.pdbx_seq_one_letter_code
_entity_poly.pdbx_strand_id
1 'polypeptide(L)'
;MKQILIIGLILISQIGFSQIKEMNPSSTRLLDLGVQGEKDFDKNQEAGMIVMQKMSDGTKFDDLTKEEKDALSKVDETMESYWDIIGGGCSWYCGGGPKEVSASSYLKSQGENNYEPKNAHDSNYKNVWVEGVDGYGIGEYLLYTFCGASPRINEIIVVNGYVKSKTAWENNSRVKKLKVYIDDKPYAILNLKDIRGSQSFKVQPIGNNDRKDWDVLKTKPDWTLKFEILDVYKGLKYDDVAVSEIYFDGLDVHCFTKGTKIQLADKSSKNIEDLEVGDLVAYMDFDNKTIKSAKIEKTEKVVHHGLVTYRFESGLEITATQDHPFRIENKGWASLKPDNSAQYKGFENINKISIGDFFLAANGTDKLISIDFLEGEQETYTISKLSSGDNFIANGLIVGVEELKD
;
A
#
# COMPACT_ATOMS: atom_id res chain seq x y z
N MET A 1 79.62 -16.83 -3.59
CA MET A 1 78.27 -16.97 -3.00
C MET A 1 77.41 -15.81 -3.50
N LYS A 2 76.49 -16.06 -4.43
CA LYS A 2 75.52 -15.06 -4.90
C LYS A 2 74.26 -15.20 -4.03
N GLN A 3 73.97 -14.19 -3.21
CA GLN A 3 72.68 -14.10 -2.52
C GLN A 3 71.66 -13.53 -3.51
N ILE A 4 70.67 -14.35 -3.86
CA ILE A 4 69.49 -13.94 -4.64
C ILE A 4 68.45 -13.48 -3.62
N LEU A 5 68.17 -12.18 -3.61
CA LEU A 5 67.09 -11.60 -2.82
C LEU A 5 65.78 -11.79 -3.60
N ILE A 6 64.92 -12.70 -3.13
CA ILE A 6 63.58 -12.89 -3.70
C ILE A 6 62.65 -11.88 -3.05
N ILE A 7 62.28 -10.84 -3.80
CA ILE A 7 61.24 -9.88 -3.41
C ILE A 7 59.89 -10.51 -3.79
N GLY A 8 59.16 -10.98 -2.79
CA GLY A 8 57.79 -11.45 -2.96
C GLY A 8 56.85 -10.27 -3.22
N LEU A 9 56.24 -10.21 -4.41
CA LEU A 9 55.12 -9.31 -4.70
C LEU A 9 53.88 -9.81 -3.95
N ILE A 10 53.48 -9.13 -2.89
CA ILE A 10 52.16 -9.32 -2.28
C ILE A 10 51.16 -8.56 -3.16
N LEU A 11 50.46 -9.30 -4.03
CA LEU A 11 49.27 -8.83 -4.73
C LEU A 11 48.14 -8.69 -3.70
N ILE A 12 47.98 -7.49 -3.14
CA ILE A 12 46.79 -7.12 -2.39
C ILE A 12 45.69 -6.91 -3.44
N SER A 13 44.82 -7.91 -3.60
CA SER A 13 43.57 -7.71 -4.34
C SER A 13 42.73 -6.70 -3.57
N GLN A 14 42.62 -5.47 -4.10
CA GLN A 14 41.63 -4.52 -3.67
C GLN A 14 40.25 -5.07 -4.08
N ILE A 15 39.67 -5.90 -3.22
CA ILE A 15 38.25 -6.21 -3.27
C ILE A 15 37.55 -4.89 -2.96
N GLY A 16 37.06 -4.20 -3.99
CA GLY A 16 36.22 -3.04 -3.82
C GLY A 16 34.95 -3.46 -3.09
N PHE A 17 34.90 -3.24 -1.78
CA PHE A 17 33.65 -3.29 -1.04
C PHE A 17 32.77 -2.15 -1.59
N SER A 18 31.77 -2.50 -2.39
CA SER A 18 30.72 -1.56 -2.74
C SER A 18 30.10 -1.07 -1.44
N GLN A 19 30.21 0.24 -1.17
CA GLN A 19 29.60 0.84 0.01
C GLN A 19 28.09 0.61 -0.05
N ILE A 20 27.50 0.12 1.04
CA ILE A 20 26.05 -0.11 1.14
C ILE A 20 25.34 1.23 0.99
N LYS A 21 24.27 1.26 0.19
CA LYS A 21 23.49 2.48 -0.06
C LYS A 21 22.85 2.99 1.24
N GLU A 22 23.15 4.23 1.59
CA GLU A 22 22.47 4.96 2.66
C GLU A 22 21.22 5.67 2.09
N MET A 23 20.11 5.64 2.82
CA MET A 23 18.82 6.20 2.41
C MET A 23 18.24 7.07 3.52
N ASN A 24 17.66 8.21 3.16
CA ASN A 24 16.89 9.06 4.06
C ASN A 24 15.39 8.91 3.75
N PRO A 25 14.48 9.26 4.67
CA PRO A 25 13.04 9.17 4.41
C PRO A 25 12.66 10.10 3.26
N SER A 26 11.92 9.56 2.30
CA SER A 26 11.31 10.28 1.19
C SER A 26 10.16 11.18 1.64
N SER A 27 9.42 10.78 2.68
CA SER A 27 8.39 11.57 3.33
C SER A 27 8.25 11.17 4.80
N THR A 28 7.57 12.01 5.58
CA THR A 28 7.31 11.76 7.00
C THR A 28 5.95 12.30 7.40
N ARG A 29 5.23 11.59 8.29
CA ARG A 29 3.96 12.05 8.89
C ARG A 29 4.08 12.00 10.41
N LEU A 30 3.90 13.15 11.05
CA LEU A 30 3.87 13.22 12.52
C LEU A 30 2.60 12.57 13.05
N LEU A 31 2.74 11.86 14.17
CA LEU A 31 1.65 11.19 14.87
C LEU A 31 1.41 11.88 16.21
N ASP A 32 0.20 12.39 16.39
CA ASP A 32 -0.26 12.94 17.67
C ASP A 32 -1.24 11.99 18.35
N LEU A 33 -0.73 10.82 18.74
CA LEU A 33 -1.51 9.77 19.37
C LEU A 33 -1.53 9.89 20.90
N GLY A 34 -2.65 9.54 21.52
CA GLY A 34 -2.75 9.42 22.97
C GLY A 34 -4.15 9.06 23.46
N VAL A 35 -4.25 8.85 24.77
CA VAL A 35 -5.50 8.43 25.45
C VAL A 35 -6.67 9.39 25.20
N GLN A 36 -6.41 10.69 25.10
CA GLN A 36 -7.48 11.65 24.81
C GLN A 36 -7.97 11.52 23.37
N GLY A 37 -7.07 11.32 22.40
CA GLY A 37 -7.42 11.11 21.00
C GLY A 37 -8.23 9.82 20.79
N GLU A 38 -7.89 8.74 21.50
CA GLU A 38 -8.67 7.50 21.52
C GLU A 38 -10.11 7.76 22.00
N LYS A 39 -10.27 8.45 23.13
CA LYS A 39 -11.61 8.81 23.64
C LYS A 39 -12.40 9.71 22.70
N ASP A 40 -11.74 10.66 22.05
CA ASP A 40 -12.37 11.58 21.11
C ASP A 40 -12.80 10.84 19.83
N PHE A 41 -11.98 9.91 19.35
CA PHE A 41 -12.32 9.02 18.24
C PHE A 41 -13.54 8.16 18.56
N ASP A 42 -13.52 7.43 19.68
CA ASP A 42 -14.63 6.54 20.07
C ASP A 42 -15.95 7.32 20.18
N LYS A 43 -15.91 8.52 20.77
CA LYS A 43 -17.07 9.40 20.88
C LYS A 43 -17.58 9.87 19.51
N ASN A 44 -16.69 10.23 18.60
CA ASN A 44 -17.07 10.65 17.24
C ASN A 44 -17.65 9.48 16.44
N GLN A 45 -17.07 8.28 16.58
CA GLN A 45 -17.55 7.06 15.94
C GLN A 45 -18.97 6.71 16.42
N GLU A 46 -19.20 6.70 17.73
CA GLU A 46 -20.53 6.48 18.30
C GLU A 46 -21.57 7.49 17.76
N ALA A 47 -21.21 8.78 17.76
CA ALA A 47 -22.09 9.83 17.26
C ALA A 47 -22.41 9.66 15.76
N GLY A 48 -21.41 9.37 14.93
CA GLY A 48 -21.61 9.20 13.49
C GLY A 48 -22.38 7.93 13.14
N MET A 49 -22.16 6.82 13.85
CA MET A 49 -22.94 5.58 13.65
C MET A 49 -24.43 5.79 13.92
N ILE A 50 -24.80 6.58 14.94
CA ILE A 50 -26.21 6.95 15.19
C ILE A 50 -26.81 7.67 13.97
N VAL A 51 -26.06 8.57 13.35
CA VAL A 51 -26.51 9.28 12.14
C VAL A 51 -26.57 8.36 10.92
N MET A 52 -25.58 7.47 10.75
CA MET A 52 -25.58 6.48 9.66
C MET A 52 -26.78 5.53 9.78
N GLN A 53 -27.14 5.08 10.99
CA GLN A 53 -28.33 4.28 11.22
C GLN A 53 -29.60 5.04 10.83
N LYS A 54 -29.71 6.31 11.23
CA LYS A 54 -30.84 7.19 10.87
C LYS A 54 -30.98 7.34 9.34
N MET A 55 -29.86 7.40 8.63
CA MET A 55 -29.84 7.43 7.16
C MET A 55 -30.25 6.09 6.55
N SER A 56 -29.80 4.98 7.13
CA SER A 56 -30.21 3.62 6.74
C SER A 56 -31.72 3.42 6.89
N ASP A 57 -32.33 4.03 7.91
CA ASP A 57 -33.77 4.02 8.16
C ASP A 57 -34.57 4.95 7.19
N GLY A 58 -33.91 5.54 6.20
CA GLY A 58 -34.56 6.30 5.12
C GLY A 58 -34.44 7.82 5.20
N THR A 59 -33.71 8.36 6.18
CA THR A 59 -33.42 9.81 6.24
C THR A 59 -32.41 10.19 5.17
N LYS A 60 -32.73 11.17 4.32
CA LYS A 60 -31.78 11.65 3.32
C LYS A 60 -30.74 12.55 3.97
N PHE A 61 -29.53 12.55 3.40
CA PHE A 61 -28.44 13.41 3.87
C PHE A 61 -28.83 14.89 3.95
N ASP A 62 -29.60 15.40 2.99
CA ASP A 62 -30.02 16.81 2.96
C ASP A 62 -30.90 17.19 4.15
N ASP A 63 -31.67 16.24 4.67
CA ASP A 63 -32.59 16.39 5.79
C ASP A 63 -31.89 16.30 7.16
N LEU A 64 -30.59 15.98 7.18
CA LEU A 64 -29.81 15.97 8.42
C LEU A 64 -29.57 17.38 8.95
N THR A 65 -29.60 17.50 10.27
CA THR A 65 -29.21 18.71 10.99
C THR A 65 -27.73 19.03 10.77
N LYS A 66 -27.32 20.25 11.12
CA LYS A 66 -25.92 20.66 10.99
C LYS A 66 -25.02 19.82 11.90
N GLU A 67 -25.50 19.50 13.09
CA GLU A 67 -24.82 18.68 14.10
C GLU A 67 -24.63 17.24 13.61
N GLU A 68 -25.64 16.67 12.95
CA GLU A 68 -25.56 15.32 12.37
C GLU A 68 -24.58 15.25 11.20
N LYS A 69 -24.58 16.27 10.32
CA LYS A 69 -23.60 16.39 9.24
C LYS A 69 -22.18 16.55 9.77
N ASP A 70 -22.00 17.33 10.84
CA ASP A 70 -20.71 17.50 11.51
C ASP A 70 -20.23 16.18 12.16
N ALA A 71 -21.13 15.40 12.77
CA ALA A 71 -20.80 14.08 13.32
C ALA A 71 -20.32 13.11 12.23
N LEU A 72 -21.04 13.02 11.10
CA LEU A 72 -20.61 12.19 9.96
C LEU A 72 -19.25 12.61 9.41
N SER A 73 -18.98 13.91 9.33
CA SER A 73 -17.70 14.42 8.78
C SER A 73 -16.47 14.04 9.59
N LYS A 74 -16.65 13.57 10.83
CA LYS A 74 -15.59 13.15 11.75
C LYS A 74 -15.38 11.63 11.78
N VAL A 75 -16.23 10.88 11.12
CA VAL A 75 -16.10 9.43 11.01
C VAL A 75 -15.30 9.08 9.76
N ASP A 76 -14.24 8.30 9.96
CA ASP A 76 -13.61 7.56 8.89
C ASP A 76 -14.17 6.14 8.93
N GLU A 77 -15.05 5.82 7.98
CA GLU A 77 -15.70 4.51 7.88
C GLU A 77 -14.71 3.37 7.64
N THR A 78 -13.48 3.69 7.24
CA THR A 78 -12.44 2.68 7.02
C THR A 78 -11.68 2.35 8.31
N MET A 79 -11.83 3.12 9.39
CA MET A 79 -11.06 2.92 10.61
C MET A 79 -11.96 2.28 11.68
N GLU A 80 -11.59 1.12 12.17
CA GLU A 80 -12.32 0.45 13.25
C GLU A 80 -11.88 0.95 14.62
N SER A 81 -10.62 1.36 14.73
CA SER A 81 -10.00 1.84 15.96
C SER A 81 -9.10 3.05 15.70
N TYR A 82 -8.99 3.91 16.72
CA TYR A 82 -8.07 5.05 16.72
C TYR A 82 -6.61 4.68 16.45
N TRP A 83 -6.24 3.44 16.75
CA TRP A 83 -4.87 2.94 16.64
C TRP A 83 -4.58 2.29 15.31
N ASP A 84 -5.56 2.16 14.43
CA ASP A 84 -5.35 1.47 13.17
C ASP A 84 -4.35 2.25 12.31
N ILE A 85 -3.42 1.51 11.70
CA ILE A 85 -2.41 2.06 10.79
C ILE A 85 -2.95 2.01 9.36
N ILE A 86 -3.58 0.88 9.06
CA ILE A 86 -4.22 0.56 7.80
C ILE A 86 -5.67 0.26 8.16
N GLY A 87 -6.60 1.15 7.78
CA GLY A 87 -8.03 0.88 7.91
C GLY A 87 -8.49 -0.24 6.98
N GLY A 88 -9.74 -0.69 7.12
CA GLY A 88 -10.42 -1.72 6.33
C GLY A 88 -10.57 -1.44 4.82
N GLY A 89 -9.87 -0.45 4.27
CA GLY A 89 -9.79 -0.19 2.82
C GLY A 89 -8.59 -0.90 2.15
N CYS A 90 -8.52 -0.89 0.81
CA CYS A 90 -7.49 -1.59 0.02
C CYS A 90 -6.05 -1.17 0.37
N SER A 91 -5.23 -2.03 0.92
CA SER A 91 -3.80 -1.75 1.07
C SER A 91 -2.99 -2.69 0.19
N TRP A 92 -1.67 -2.49 0.11
CA TRP A 92 -0.78 -3.45 -0.53
C TRP A 92 -0.94 -4.88 0.03
N TYR A 93 -1.34 -4.98 1.30
CA TYR A 93 -1.63 -6.25 1.96
C TYR A 93 -2.81 -6.99 1.33
N CYS A 94 -3.60 -6.33 0.47
CA CYS A 94 -4.63 -6.93 -0.38
C CYS A 94 -4.10 -7.90 -1.46
N GLY A 95 -2.80 -7.88 -1.75
CA GLY A 95 -2.14 -8.91 -2.57
C GLY A 95 -1.41 -9.96 -1.73
N GLY A 96 -1.44 -9.82 -0.40
CA GLY A 96 -0.69 -10.62 0.55
C GLY A 96 0.46 -9.83 1.22
N GLY A 97 0.79 -10.23 2.44
CA GLY A 97 1.86 -9.66 3.26
C GLY A 97 2.97 -10.65 3.58
N PRO A 98 3.81 -10.36 4.59
CA PRO A 98 4.70 -11.36 5.13
C PRO A 98 3.86 -12.49 5.75
N LYS A 99 4.24 -13.74 5.47
CA LYS A 99 3.60 -14.91 6.09
C LYS A 99 4.11 -15.17 7.51
N GLU A 100 5.22 -14.56 7.87
CA GLU A 100 5.83 -14.67 9.19
C GLU A 100 6.62 -13.40 9.52
N VAL A 101 6.52 -12.97 10.78
CA VAL A 101 7.33 -11.90 11.36
C VAL A 101 7.97 -12.45 12.64
N SER A 102 9.29 -12.41 12.69
CA SER A 102 10.10 -12.89 13.82
C SER A 102 11.16 -11.85 14.20
N ALA A 103 11.89 -12.09 15.28
CA ALA A 103 13.00 -11.23 15.72
C ALA A 103 14.13 -12.06 16.31
N SER A 104 15.32 -11.46 16.43
CA SER A 104 16.44 -12.02 17.20
C SER A 104 16.09 -12.22 18.67
N SER A 105 15.36 -11.27 19.26
CA SER A 105 14.84 -11.33 20.61
C SER A 105 13.62 -10.41 20.77
N TYR A 106 12.95 -10.52 21.91
CA TYR A 106 11.94 -9.56 22.33
C TYR A 106 11.81 -9.51 23.85
N LEU A 107 11.45 -8.35 24.38
CA LEU A 107 11.24 -8.14 25.81
C LEU A 107 10.09 -9.01 26.32
N LYS A 108 10.26 -9.58 27.52
CA LYS A 108 9.20 -10.36 28.16
C LYS A 108 7.99 -9.48 28.50
N SER A 109 6.80 -10.04 28.40
CA SER A 109 5.56 -9.34 28.75
C SER A 109 5.57 -8.77 30.17
N GLN A 110 4.95 -7.60 30.33
CA GLN A 110 4.87 -6.86 31.59
C GLN A 110 3.43 -6.39 31.82
N GLY A 111 2.77 -7.01 32.80
CA GLY A 111 1.34 -6.80 33.02
C GLY A 111 0.54 -7.25 31.80
N GLU A 112 -0.27 -6.34 31.25
CA GLU A 112 -1.08 -6.59 30.05
C GLU A 112 -0.32 -6.32 28.74
N ASN A 113 0.87 -5.69 28.80
CA ASN A 113 1.66 -5.41 27.60
C ASN A 113 2.52 -6.62 27.23
N ASN A 114 2.59 -6.93 25.94
CA ASN A 114 3.56 -7.83 25.36
C ASN A 114 4.36 -7.07 24.28
N TYR A 115 5.50 -7.62 23.89
CA TYR A 115 6.46 -6.94 23.01
C TYR A 115 6.89 -7.82 21.83
N GLU A 116 6.01 -8.75 21.43
CA GLU A 116 6.31 -9.77 20.43
C GLU A 116 6.62 -9.16 19.05
N PRO A 117 7.40 -9.85 18.19
CA PRO A 117 7.79 -9.33 16.88
C PRO A 117 6.60 -8.98 15.98
N LYS A 118 5.50 -9.73 16.10
CA LYS A 118 4.26 -9.48 15.35
C LYS A 118 3.66 -8.10 15.62
N ASN A 119 3.95 -7.50 16.78
CA ASN A 119 3.48 -6.16 17.14
C ASN A 119 4.14 -5.06 16.30
N ALA A 120 5.21 -5.37 15.57
CA ALA A 120 5.78 -4.49 14.54
C ALA A 120 5.29 -4.90 13.13
N HIS A 121 4.11 -5.53 13.05
CA HIS A 121 3.37 -5.82 11.82
C HIS A 121 1.88 -6.09 12.01
N ASP A 122 1.27 -5.58 13.08
CA ASP A 122 -0.13 -5.85 13.41
C ASP A 122 -1.09 -4.74 12.97
N SER A 123 -0.57 -3.73 12.26
CA SER A 123 -1.32 -2.57 11.79
C SER A 123 -1.94 -1.77 12.95
N ASN A 124 -1.31 -1.76 14.12
CA ASN A 124 -1.82 -1.10 15.31
C ASN A 124 -0.76 -0.23 16.04
N TYR A 125 -0.93 1.10 16.00
CA TYR A 125 -0.04 2.06 16.65
C TYR A 125 0.07 1.92 18.19
N LYS A 126 -0.85 1.19 18.84
CA LYS A 126 -0.85 0.96 20.30
C LYS A 126 0.14 -0.13 20.72
N ASN A 127 0.44 -1.06 19.81
CA ASN A 127 1.33 -2.16 20.05
C ASN A 127 2.76 -1.80 19.61
N VAL A 128 3.72 -2.61 20.05
CA VAL A 128 5.14 -2.34 19.83
C VAL A 128 5.95 -3.63 19.95
N TRP A 129 6.96 -3.78 19.11
CA TRP A 129 8.08 -4.69 19.37
C TRP A 129 9.15 -3.96 20.18
N VAL A 130 9.66 -4.62 21.21
CA VAL A 130 10.81 -4.16 21.99
C VAL A 130 11.79 -5.31 22.02
N GLU A 131 13.05 -5.04 21.67
CA GLU A 131 14.12 -6.03 21.77
C GLU A 131 14.32 -6.52 23.22
N GLY A 132 14.89 -7.70 23.41
CA GLY A 132 14.95 -8.38 24.71
C GLY A 132 16.33 -8.56 25.32
N VAL A 133 17.36 -7.88 24.80
CA VAL A 133 18.73 -7.95 25.32
C VAL A 133 19.03 -6.75 26.22
N ASP A 134 20.07 -6.87 27.05
CA ASP A 134 20.52 -5.73 27.85
C ASP A 134 21.17 -4.68 26.94
N GLY A 135 20.89 -3.39 27.20
CA GLY A 135 21.50 -2.28 26.48
C GLY A 135 20.62 -1.72 25.36
N TYR A 136 21.25 -1.34 24.25
CA TYR A 136 20.60 -0.62 23.16
C TYR A 136 20.24 -1.51 21.95
N GLY A 137 20.15 -2.82 22.13
CA GLY A 137 19.78 -3.76 21.07
C GLY A 137 20.59 -3.69 19.77
N ILE A 138 21.85 -3.21 19.79
CA ILE A 138 22.65 -3.11 18.56
C ILE A 138 22.92 -4.52 18.01
N GLY A 139 22.56 -4.75 16.76
CA GLY A 139 22.60 -6.07 16.11
C GLY A 139 21.31 -6.88 16.25
N GLU A 140 20.37 -6.46 17.10
CA GLU A 140 19.04 -7.06 17.15
C GLU A 140 18.25 -6.70 15.89
N TYR A 141 17.34 -7.57 15.48
CA TYR A 141 16.64 -7.43 14.21
C TYR A 141 15.21 -7.94 14.23
N LEU A 142 14.40 -7.38 13.34
CA LEU A 142 13.13 -7.94 12.87
C LEU A 142 13.35 -8.65 11.53
N LEU A 143 12.68 -9.78 11.32
CA LEU A 143 12.75 -10.59 10.10
C LEU A 143 11.34 -10.86 9.57
N TYR A 144 11.11 -10.48 8.32
CA TYR A 144 9.87 -10.65 7.59
C TYR A 144 10.08 -11.69 6.50
N THR A 145 9.27 -12.75 6.49
CA THR A 145 9.31 -13.81 5.48
C THR A 145 8.11 -13.66 4.55
N PHE A 146 8.36 -13.65 3.24
CA PHE A 146 7.34 -13.51 2.20
C PHE A 146 7.28 -14.76 1.34
N CYS A 147 6.10 -15.07 0.83
CA CYS A 147 5.94 -16.08 -0.21
C CYS A 147 6.65 -15.62 -1.50
N GLY A 148 7.15 -16.57 -2.30
CA GLY A 148 7.73 -16.25 -3.62
C GLY A 148 6.78 -15.45 -4.52
N ALA A 149 5.48 -15.71 -4.44
CA ALA A 149 4.45 -15.00 -5.21
C ALA A 149 3.96 -13.68 -4.57
N SER A 150 4.42 -13.32 -3.37
CA SER A 150 4.01 -12.06 -2.73
C SER A 150 4.20 -10.88 -3.69
N PRO A 151 3.31 -9.86 -3.63
CA PRO A 151 3.44 -8.66 -4.44
C PRO A 151 4.80 -8.01 -4.20
N ARG A 152 5.27 -7.19 -5.13
CA ARG A 152 6.57 -6.53 -4.97
C ARG A 152 6.43 -5.30 -4.08
N ILE A 153 7.38 -5.11 -3.17
CA ILE A 153 7.47 -3.94 -2.29
C ILE A 153 8.22 -2.83 -3.03
N ASN A 154 7.66 -1.63 -3.11
CA ASN A 154 8.36 -0.44 -3.61
C ASN A 154 8.51 0.67 -2.54
N GLU A 155 7.95 0.45 -1.35
CA GLU A 155 8.05 1.37 -0.24
C GLU A 155 8.12 0.61 1.09
N ILE A 156 9.07 1.03 1.92
CA ILE A 156 9.20 0.58 3.30
C ILE A 156 8.82 1.76 4.20
N ILE A 157 7.93 1.53 5.15
CA ILE A 157 7.43 2.56 6.06
C ILE A 157 7.72 2.13 7.49
N VAL A 158 8.41 2.98 8.23
CA VAL A 158 8.85 2.70 9.61
C VAL A 158 8.18 3.67 10.58
N VAL A 159 7.58 3.13 11.64
CA VAL A 159 7.04 3.87 12.78
C VAL A 159 7.93 3.60 13.98
N ASN A 160 8.84 4.54 14.21
CA ASN A 160 9.99 4.36 15.09
C ASN A 160 9.70 4.79 16.54
N GLY A 161 10.05 3.94 17.51
CA GLY A 161 9.74 4.16 18.92
C GLY A 161 8.35 3.71 19.33
N TYR A 162 8.05 3.79 20.63
CA TYR A 162 6.73 3.42 21.16
C TYR A 162 5.73 4.57 21.04
N VAL A 163 5.04 4.66 19.90
CA VAL A 163 4.31 5.89 19.53
C VAL A 163 2.99 6.13 20.27
N LYS A 164 2.48 5.16 21.05
CA LYS A 164 1.17 5.24 21.75
C LYS A 164 0.99 6.48 22.63
N SER A 165 2.09 7.06 23.12
CA SER A 165 2.09 8.33 23.85
C SER A 165 3.44 9.02 23.72
N LYS A 166 3.46 10.35 23.88
CA LYS A 166 4.71 11.12 23.90
C LYS A 166 5.68 10.60 24.97
N THR A 167 5.18 10.35 26.17
CA THR A 167 5.99 9.85 27.29
C THR A 167 6.61 8.48 27.00
N ALA A 168 5.86 7.55 26.40
CA ALA A 168 6.40 6.24 26.02
C ALA A 168 7.50 6.38 24.96
N TRP A 169 7.23 7.20 23.92
CA TRP A 169 8.17 7.44 22.83
C TRP A 169 9.49 8.09 23.31
N GLU A 170 9.43 9.07 24.22
CA GLU A 170 10.62 9.73 24.77
C GLU A 170 11.41 8.82 25.73
N ASN A 171 10.71 8.00 26.53
CA ASN A 171 11.35 7.17 27.56
C ASN A 171 12.09 5.95 27.01
N ASN A 172 11.62 5.34 25.92
CA ASN A 172 12.30 4.21 25.27
C ASN A 172 13.33 4.69 24.23
N SER A 173 14.36 3.89 23.96
CA SER A 173 15.27 4.16 22.85
C SER A 173 14.57 3.92 21.51
N ARG A 174 15.08 4.58 20.48
CA ARG A 174 14.51 4.61 19.13
C ARG A 174 15.61 4.32 18.13
N VAL A 175 15.30 3.72 17.01
CA VAL A 175 16.33 3.38 16.02
C VAL A 175 16.79 4.64 15.29
N LYS A 176 18.09 4.84 15.15
CA LYS A 176 18.67 5.89 14.29
C LYS A 176 19.04 5.35 12.92
N LYS A 177 19.56 4.12 12.85
CA LYS A 177 19.93 3.45 11.60
C LYS A 177 19.47 2.00 11.60
N LEU A 178 18.74 1.61 10.56
CA LEU A 178 18.42 0.21 10.25
C LEU A 178 19.22 -0.26 9.05
N LYS A 179 19.85 -1.43 9.13
CA LYS A 179 20.40 -2.12 7.97
C LYS A 179 19.40 -3.12 7.45
N VAL A 180 19.07 -2.97 6.18
CA VAL A 180 18.12 -3.85 5.48
C VAL A 180 18.90 -4.92 4.73
N TYR A 181 18.44 -6.16 4.82
CA TYR A 181 18.93 -7.28 4.03
C TYR A 181 17.80 -7.88 3.22
N ILE A 182 18.11 -8.33 2.00
CA ILE A 182 17.24 -9.19 1.18
C ILE A 182 17.95 -10.55 1.07
N ASP A 183 17.34 -11.62 1.56
CA ASP A 183 17.93 -12.96 1.58
C ASP A 183 19.37 -12.97 2.12
N ASP A 184 19.54 -12.38 3.31
CA ASP A 184 20.80 -12.18 4.02
C ASP A 184 21.87 -11.36 3.29
N LYS A 185 21.58 -10.79 2.12
CA LYS A 185 22.47 -9.88 1.41
C LYS A 185 22.17 -8.44 1.82
N PRO A 186 23.18 -7.66 2.26
CA PRO A 186 22.97 -6.25 2.58
C PRO A 186 22.38 -5.49 1.38
N TYR A 187 21.27 -4.79 1.62
CA TYR A 187 20.56 -4.02 0.61
C TYR A 187 20.80 -2.51 0.78
N ALA A 188 20.44 -1.97 1.93
CA ALA A 188 20.54 -0.54 2.22
C ALA A 188 20.67 -0.27 3.73
N ILE A 189 21.03 0.96 4.09
CA ILE A 189 20.92 1.49 5.44
C ILE A 189 19.86 2.61 5.42
N LEU A 190 18.82 2.47 6.22
CA LEU A 190 17.77 3.48 6.40
C LEU A 190 18.16 4.39 7.57
N ASN A 191 18.33 5.68 7.29
CA ASN A 191 18.57 6.72 8.29
C ASN A 191 17.22 7.25 8.78
N LEU A 192 16.89 7.00 10.03
CA LEU A 192 15.64 7.44 10.64
C LEU A 192 15.82 8.78 11.33
N LYS A 193 14.88 9.70 11.08
CA LYS A 193 14.76 10.94 11.85
C LYS A 193 14.21 10.64 13.24
N ASP A 194 14.63 11.41 14.24
CA ASP A 194 14.12 11.31 15.61
C ASP A 194 12.77 12.03 15.74
N ILE A 195 11.72 11.43 15.15
CA ILE A 195 10.37 11.97 15.16
C ILE A 195 9.37 10.90 15.62
N ARG A 196 8.32 11.32 16.34
CA ARG A 196 7.17 10.48 16.66
C ARG A 196 6.23 10.46 15.46
N GLY A 197 6.49 9.56 14.52
CA GLY A 197 5.78 9.55 13.25
C GLY A 197 6.18 8.40 12.33
N SER A 198 5.46 8.27 11.22
CA SER A 198 5.84 7.35 10.13
C SER A 198 6.87 7.98 9.21
N GLN A 199 7.75 7.13 8.67
CA GLN A 199 8.86 7.53 7.80
C GLN A 199 8.92 6.58 6.59
N SER A 200 8.70 7.14 5.41
CA SER A 200 8.59 6.39 4.16
C SER A 200 9.91 6.36 3.40
N PHE A 201 10.29 5.20 2.88
CA PHE A 201 11.48 4.98 2.07
C PHE A 201 11.11 4.31 0.75
N LYS A 202 11.10 5.08 -0.35
CA LYS A 202 10.92 4.54 -1.69
C LYS A 202 12.13 3.69 -2.09
N VAL A 203 11.87 2.45 -2.51
CA VAL A 203 12.87 1.45 -2.90
C VAL A 203 12.60 0.97 -4.32
N GLN A 204 13.63 0.43 -4.96
CA GLN A 204 13.41 -0.33 -6.19
C GLN A 204 12.60 -1.58 -5.85
N PRO A 205 11.68 -2.05 -6.73
CA PRO A 205 10.80 -3.18 -6.44
C PRO A 205 11.56 -4.39 -5.88
N ILE A 206 11.18 -4.80 -4.68
CA ILE A 206 11.73 -5.95 -3.95
C ILE A 206 10.75 -7.12 -4.08
N GLY A 207 11.27 -8.30 -4.46
CA GLY A 207 10.49 -9.51 -4.71
C GLY A 207 10.77 -10.09 -6.11
N ASN A 208 9.99 -11.10 -6.51
CA ASN A 208 10.16 -11.72 -7.82
C ASN A 208 9.70 -10.78 -8.95
N ASN A 209 10.64 -10.37 -9.81
CA ASN A 209 10.38 -9.47 -10.94
C ASN A 209 9.75 -10.15 -12.17
N ASP A 210 10.03 -11.44 -12.37
CA ASP A 210 9.40 -12.21 -13.45
C ASP A 210 8.08 -12.78 -12.97
N ARG A 211 6.99 -12.10 -13.35
CA ARG A 211 5.61 -12.39 -12.92
C ARG A 211 4.69 -12.75 -14.10
N LYS A 212 5.26 -13.05 -15.27
CA LYS A 212 4.49 -13.32 -16.51
C LYS A 212 3.66 -14.60 -16.44
N ASP A 213 4.10 -15.56 -15.64
CA ASP A 213 3.45 -16.86 -15.46
C ASP A 213 3.20 -17.09 -13.97
N TRP A 214 1.92 -17.16 -13.60
CA TRP A 214 1.48 -17.31 -12.22
C TRP A 214 1.81 -18.69 -11.62
N ASP A 215 1.72 -19.75 -12.43
CA ASP A 215 2.01 -21.10 -11.96
C ASP A 215 3.51 -21.25 -11.69
N VAL A 216 4.35 -20.64 -12.52
CA VAL A 216 5.79 -20.55 -12.25
C VAL A 216 6.07 -19.66 -11.03
N LEU A 217 5.41 -18.51 -10.90
CA LEU A 217 5.61 -17.58 -9.79
C LEU A 217 5.30 -18.21 -8.43
N LYS A 218 4.23 -19.00 -8.32
CA LYS A 218 3.87 -19.75 -7.10
C LYS A 218 4.93 -20.76 -6.66
N THR A 219 5.77 -21.23 -7.59
CA THR A 219 6.87 -22.17 -7.28
C THR A 219 8.16 -21.47 -6.87
N LYS A 220 8.23 -20.13 -6.94
CA LYS A 220 9.40 -19.39 -6.50
C LYS A 220 9.61 -19.58 -4.99
N PRO A 221 10.87 -19.66 -4.54
CA PRO A 221 11.14 -19.78 -3.12
C PRO A 221 10.65 -18.56 -2.37
N ASP A 222 10.37 -18.76 -1.09
CA ASP A 222 10.19 -17.65 -0.15
C ASP A 222 11.44 -16.77 -0.12
N TRP A 223 11.24 -15.52 0.24
CA TRP A 223 12.32 -14.54 0.39
C TRP A 223 12.11 -13.74 1.67
N THR A 224 13.18 -13.09 2.13
CA THR A 224 13.20 -12.44 3.44
C THR A 224 13.66 -10.99 3.38
N LEU A 225 13.08 -10.18 4.27
CA LEU A 225 13.56 -8.85 4.62
C LEU A 225 13.95 -8.80 6.09
N LYS A 226 15.22 -8.47 6.36
CA LYS A 226 15.73 -8.31 7.72
C LYS A 226 16.08 -6.86 8.00
N PHE A 227 15.66 -6.34 9.15
CA PHE A 227 15.91 -4.99 9.62
C PHE A 227 16.75 -5.04 10.90
N GLU A 228 18.06 -4.84 10.78
CA GLU A 228 19.02 -4.88 11.89
C GLU A 228 19.30 -3.48 12.45
N ILE A 229 19.29 -3.34 13.76
CA ILE A 229 19.60 -2.08 14.46
C ILE A 229 21.10 -1.82 14.41
N LEU A 230 21.51 -0.71 13.79
CA LEU A 230 22.92 -0.29 13.72
C LEU A 230 23.28 0.84 14.69
N ASP A 231 22.32 1.72 14.98
CA ASP A 231 22.53 2.90 15.82
C ASP A 231 21.18 3.35 16.39
N VAL A 232 21.19 4.05 17.52
CA VAL A 232 19.99 4.45 18.26
C VAL A 232 20.01 5.92 18.71
N TYR A 233 18.82 6.47 18.92
CA TYR A 233 18.58 7.61 19.79
C TYR A 233 18.23 7.07 21.18
N LYS A 234 18.92 7.56 22.21
CA LYS A 234 18.75 7.09 23.58
C LYS A 234 17.40 7.53 24.15
N GLY A 235 16.72 6.60 24.83
CA GLY A 235 15.56 6.92 25.66
C GLY A 235 15.94 7.76 26.88
N LEU A 236 14.97 8.48 27.43
CA LEU A 236 15.16 9.25 28.68
C LEU A 236 15.26 8.34 29.91
N LYS A 237 14.72 7.11 29.83
CA LYS A 237 14.60 6.22 30.98
C LYS A 237 15.09 4.80 30.70
N TYR A 238 14.76 4.25 29.54
CA TYR A 238 15.05 2.88 29.17
C TYR A 238 16.02 2.87 27.99
N ASP A 239 16.97 1.95 28.04
CA ASP A 239 17.86 1.62 26.93
C ASP A 239 17.17 0.74 25.88
N ASP A 240 16.15 -0.03 26.29
CA ASP A 240 15.26 -0.81 25.44
C ASP A 240 14.85 -0.06 24.15
N VAL A 241 15.12 -0.67 22.99
CA VAL A 241 14.74 -0.12 21.68
C VAL A 241 13.35 -0.58 21.28
N ALA A 242 12.48 0.37 20.96
CA ALA A 242 11.12 0.12 20.53
C ALA A 242 10.89 0.44 19.05
N VAL A 243 10.15 -0.43 18.35
CA VAL A 243 9.61 -0.17 16.99
C VAL A 243 8.14 -0.50 17.00
N SER A 244 7.29 0.51 16.75
CA SER A 244 5.84 0.32 16.74
C SER A 244 5.35 -0.34 15.47
N GLU A 245 5.97 -0.08 14.31
CA GLU A 245 5.53 -0.70 13.07
C GLU A 245 6.64 -0.66 12.01
N ILE A 246 6.76 -1.72 11.21
CA ILE A 246 7.40 -1.66 9.90
C ILE A 246 6.43 -2.28 8.91
N TYR A 247 5.91 -1.48 7.99
CA TYR A 247 4.92 -1.92 7.02
C TYR A 247 5.30 -1.48 5.60
N PHE A 248 4.59 -2.00 4.62
CA PHE A 248 4.99 -1.96 3.23
C PHE A 248 3.88 -1.43 2.33
N ASP A 249 4.33 -0.80 1.24
CA ASP A 249 3.51 -0.53 0.08
C ASP A 249 4.26 -0.99 -1.17
N GLY A 250 3.56 -1.11 -2.29
CA GLY A 250 4.13 -1.76 -3.45
C GLY A 250 3.27 -1.79 -4.69
N LEU A 251 3.60 -2.76 -5.54
CA LEU A 251 3.04 -2.95 -6.86
C LEU A 251 2.15 -4.20 -6.88
N ASP A 252 1.56 -4.46 -8.04
CA ASP A 252 0.89 -5.71 -8.38
C ASP A 252 -0.46 -5.90 -7.65
N VAL A 253 -1.20 -4.82 -7.32
CA VAL A 253 -2.51 -4.87 -6.60
C VAL A 253 -3.72 -4.23 -7.32
N HIS A 254 -3.70 -4.10 -8.66
CA HIS A 254 -4.51 -3.11 -9.40
C HIS A 254 -5.23 -3.68 -10.65
N CYS A 255 -6.53 -4.03 -10.56
CA CYS A 255 -7.23 -4.78 -11.62
C CYS A 255 -8.78 -4.80 -11.47
N PHE A 256 -9.49 -5.32 -12.47
CA PHE A 256 -10.94 -5.64 -12.47
C PHE A 256 -11.22 -7.12 -12.30
N THR A 257 -12.38 -7.50 -11.76
CA THR A 257 -12.77 -8.92 -11.70
C THR A 257 -13.01 -9.54 -13.07
N LYS A 258 -12.88 -10.88 -13.12
CA LYS A 258 -13.40 -11.71 -14.21
C LYS A 258 -14.83 -11.32 -14.61
N GLY A 259 -15.13 -11.38 -15.91
CA GLY A 259 -16.45 -11.11 -16.47
C GLY A 259 -16.69 -9.64 -16.82
N THR A 260 -15.79 -8.73 -16.42
CA THR A 260 -15.83 -7.33 -16.85
C THR A 260 -15.78 -7.24 -18.37
N LYS A 261 -16.78 -6.59 -18.97
CA LYS A 261 -16.96 -6.46 -20.41
C LYS A 261 -16.15 -5.29 -20.95
N ILE A 262 -15.14 -5.58 -21.75
CA ILE A 262 -14.33 -4.57 -22.42
C ILE A 262 -14.88 -4.33 -23.82
N GLN A 263 -15.15 -3.07 -24.14
CA GLN A 263 -15.66 -2.70 -25.46
C GLN A 263 -14.53 -2.76 -26.50
N LEU A 264 -14.77 -3.51 -27.57
CA LEU A 264 -13.88 -3.61 -28.72
C LEU A 264 -14.12 -2.47 -29.71
N ALA A 265 -13.18 -2.28 -30.64
CA ALA A 265 -13.23 -1.25 -31.67
C ALA A 265 -14.49 -1.31 -32.57
N ASP A 266 -15.06 -2.50 -32.76
CA ASP A 266 -16.26 -2.75 -33.55
C ASP A 266 -17.57 -2.59 -32.76
N LYS A 267 -17.48 -2.09 -31.52
CA LYS A 267 -18.57 -1.95 -30.54
C LYS A 267 -19.09 -3.26 -29.95
N SER A 268 -18.53 -4.41 -30.34
CA SER A 268 -18.75 -5.64 -29.58
C SER A 268 -18.04 -5.56 -28.22
N SER A 269 -18.27 -6.55 -27.37
CA SER A 269 -17.59 -6.65 -26.08
C SER A 269 -16.94 -8.01 -25.93
N LYS A 270 -15.74 -8.04 -25.34
CA LYS A 270 -15.09 -9.27 -24.87
C LYS A 270 -14.95 -9.23 -23.35
N ASN A 271 -14.91 -10.37 -22.68
CA ASN A 271 -14.55 -10.36 -21.27
C ASN A 271 -13.08 -9.99 -21.11
N ILE A 272 -12.75 -9.34 -19.99
CA ILE A 272 -11.39 -8.92 -19.70
C ILE A 272 -10.41 -10.11 -19.60
N GLU A 273 -10.86 -11.26 -19.09
CA GLU A 273 -10.04 -12.48 -18.99
C GLU A 273 -9.74 -13.14 -20.34
N ASP A 274 -10.50 -12.79 -21.38
CA ASP A 274 -10.40 -13.38 -22.72
C ASP A 274 -9.64 -12.44 -23.71
N LEU A 275 -9.16 -11.29 -23.23
CA LEU A 275 -8.41 -10.33 -24.04
C LEU A 275 -6.98 -10.82 -24.32
N GLU A 276 -6.52 -10.59 -25.53
CA GLU A 276 -5.18 -10.96 -25.99
C GLU A 276 -4.39 -9.75 -26.47
N VAL A 277 -3.06 -9.82 -26.33
CA VAL A 277 -2.16 -8.84 -26.95
C VAL A 277 -2.41 -8.82 -28.45
N GLY A 278 -2.78 -7.65 -28.96
CA GLY A 278 -3.16 -7.46 -30.36
C GLY A 278 -4.64 -7.22 -30.62
N ASP A 279 -5.51 -7.50 -29.65
CA ASP A 279 -6.91 -7.09 -29.74
C ASP A 279 -7.02 -5.55 -29.87
N LEU A 280 -8.02 -5.11 -30.64
CA LEU A 280 -8.35 -3.69 -30.80
C LEU A 280 -9.49 -3.31 -29.87
N VAL A 281 -9.18 -2.53 -28.83
CA VAL A 281 -10.16 -2.03 -27.87
C VAL A 281 -10.55 -0.60 -28.16
N ALA A 282 -11.76 -0.22 -27.74
CA ALA A 282 -12.25 1.14 -27.81
C ALA A 282 -11.66 1.98 -26.67
N TYR A 283 -11.27 3.22 -26.98
CA TYR A 283 -10.94 4.25 -26.00
C TYR A 283 -11.62 5.57 -26.35
N MET A 284 -11.84 6.42 -25.34
CA MET A 284 -12.41 7.75 -25.50
C MET A 284 -11.31 8.78 -25.78
N ASP A 285 -11.39 9.45 -26.92
CA ASP A 285 -10.63 10.67 -27.18
C ASP A 285 -11.37 11.85 -26.57
N PHE A 286 -10.84 12.41 -25.49
CA PHE A 286 -11.46 13.52 -24.77
C PHE A 286 -11.43 14.85 -25.53
N ASP A 287 -10.48 15.05 -26.46
CA ASP A 287 -10.36 16.29 -27.23
C ASP A 287 -11.51 16.40 -28.23
N ASN A 288 -11.79 15.30 -28.92
CA ASN A 288 -12.82 15.23 -29.95
C ASN A 288 -14.16 14.67 -29.43
N LYS A 289 -14.19 14.14 -28.21
CA LYS A 289 -15.32 13.41 -27.61
C LYS A 289 -15.82 12.27 -28.51
N THR A 290 -14.88 11.54 -29.11
CA THR A 290 -15.15 10.43 -30.02
C THR A 290 -14.49 9.15 -29.52
N ILE A 291 -15.14 8.01 -29.75
CA ILE A 291 -14.52 6.71 -29.52
C ILE A 291 -13.54 6.41 -30.66
N LYS A 292 -12.30 6.11 -30.31
CA LYS A 292 -11.22 5.62 -31.19
C LYS A 292 -10.85 4.20 -30.81
N SER A 293 -9.94 3.59 -31.54
CA SER A 293 -9.41 2.26 -31.24
C SER A 293 -7.90 2.27 -31.01
N ALA A 294 -7.45 1.38 -30.13
CA ALA A 294 -6.05 1.14 -29.84
C ALA A 294 -5.78 -0.36 -29.73
N LYS A 295 -4.56 -0.77 -30.06
CA LYS A 295 -4.11 -2.14 -29.93
C LYS A 295 -3.63 -2.39 -28.50
N ILE A 296 -4.06 -3.50 -27.90
CA ILE A 296 -3.49 -3.98 -26.64
C ILE A 296 -2.04 -4.38 -26.87
N GLU A 297 -1.13 -3.77 -26.11
CA GLU A 297 0.29 -4.13 -26.09
C GLU A 297 0.66 -4.96 -24.87
N LYS A 298 -0.06 -4.79 -23.75
CA LYS A 298 0.17 -5.54 -22.51
C LYS A 298 -1.10 -5.65 -21.67
N THR A 299 -1.30 -6.83 -21.08
CA THR A 299 -2.32 -7.13 -20.08
C THR A 299 -1.66 -7.67 -18.81
N GLU A 300 -2.33 -7.54 -17.67
CA GLU A 300 -1.90 -8.15 -16.40
C GLU A 300 -3.03 -9.02 -15.83
N LYS A 301 -2.66 -10.06 -15.09
CA LYS A 301 -3.57 -10.94 -14.35
C LYS A 301 -3.03 -11.18 -12.94
N VAL A 302 -3.83 -10.90 -11.92
CA VAL A 302 -3.43 -11.03 -10.51
C VAL A 302 -4.64 -11.47 -9.66
N VAL A 303 -4.42 -12.18 -8.55
CA VAL A 303 -5.46 -12.44 -7.55
C VAL A 303 -5.44 -11.33 -6.50
N HIS A 304 -6.56 -10.68 -6.27
CA HIS A 304 -6.73 -9.66 -5.23
C HIS A 304 -7.82 -10.04 -4.24
N HIS A 305 -7.74 -9.49 -3.03
CA HIS A 305 -8.87 -9.40 -2.10
C HIS A 305 -9.26 -7.94 -1.82
N GLY A 306 -10.41 -7.71 -1.19
CA GLY A 306 -10.86 -6.36 -0.81
C GLY A 306 -11.33 -5.50 -1.97
N LEU A 307 -11.88 -6.15 -3.01
CA LEU A 307 -12.44 -5.47 -4.18
C LEU A 307 -13.69 -4.68 -3.82
N VAL A 308 -13.97 -3.65 -4.60
CA VAL A 308 -15.17 -2.83 -4.44
C VAL A 308 -16.07 -3.00 -5.65
N THR A 309 -17.35 -3.19 -5.41
CA THR A 309 -18.39 -3.15 -6.44
C THR A 309 -19.03 -1.78 -6.41
N TYR A 310 -18.84 -1.01 -7.48
CA TYR A 310 -19.53 0.25 -7.71
C TYR A 310 -20.87 -0.05 -8.35
N ARG A 311 -21.96 0.46 -7.77
CA ARG A 311 -23.30 0.38 -8.37
C ARG A 311 -23.80 1.75 -8.76
N PHE A 312 -24.46 1.82 -9.90
CA PHE A 312 -24.90 3.07 -10.52
C PHE A 312 -26.42 3.15 -10.65
N GLU A 313 -26.92 4.38 -10.80
CA GLU A 313 -28.36 4.67 -10.92
C GLU A 313 -29.00 3.95 -12.12
N SER A 314 -28.25 3.73 -13.20
CA SER A 314 -28.74 2.96 -14.36
C SER A 314 -28.91 1.45 -14.10
N GLY A 315 -28.38 0.94 -12.98
CA GLY A 315 -28.23 -0.49 -12.72
C GLY A 315 -26.92 -1.10 -13.23
N LEU A 316 -26.01 -0.29 -13.77
CA LEU A 316 -24.65 -0.71 -14.10
C LEU A 316 -23.87 -1.08 -12.84
N GLU A 317 -23.01 -2.09 -12.97
CA GLU A 317 -22.11 -2.52 -11.91
C GLU A 317 -20.71 -2.75 -12.47
N ILE A 318 -19.69 -2.41 -11.70
CA ILE A 318 -18.30 -2.78 -11.99
C ILE A 318 -17.58 -3.10 -10.70
N THR A 319 -16.78 -4.16 -10.71
CA THR A 319 -15.97 -4.56 -9.56
C THR A 319 -14.49 -4.38 -9.90
N ALA A 320 -13.80 -3.57 -9.10
CA ALA A 320 -12.41 -3.22 -9.33
C ALA A 320 -11.63 -3.10 -8.02
N THR A 321 -10.32 -3.02 -8.12
CA THR A 321 -9.48 -2.52 -7.03
C THR A 321 -9.78 -1.04 -6.81
N GLN A 322 -9.61 -0.58 -5.56
CA GLN A 322 -10.05 0.75 -5.13
C GLN A 322 -9.24 1.89 -5.77
N ASP A 323 -8.02 1.60 -6.21
CA ASP A 323 -7.14 2.58 -6.83
C ASP A 323 -7.28 2.60 -8.37
N HIS A 324 -8.15 1.78 -8.96
CA HIS A 324 -8.33 1.80 -10.40
C HIS A 324 -8.87 3.17 -10.86
N PRO A 325 -8.24 3.86 -11.82
CA PRO A 325 -8.68 5.19 -12.23
C PRO A 325 -9.96 5.15 -13.06
N PHE A 326 -10.94 5.95 -12.65
CA PHE A 326 -12.19 6.22 -13.40
C PHE A 326 -12.23 7.68 -13.84
N ARG A 327 -12.86 7.93 -15.00
CA ARG A 327 -13.08 9.30 -15.46
C ARG A 327 -14.41 9.83 -14.92
N ILE A 328 -14.35 10.91 -14.14
CA ILE A 328 -15.50 11.54 -13.49
C ILE A 328 -15.81 12.90 -14.14
N GLU A 329 -17.08 13.16 -14.40
CA GLU A 329 -17.55 14.42 -14.93
C GLU A 329 -17.18 15.58 -13.97
N ASN A 330 -16.64 16.66 -14.52
CA ASN A 330 -16.22 17.86 -13.77
C ASN A 330 -15.13 17.66 -12.70
N LYS A 331 -14.64 16.42 -12.49
CA LYS A 331 -13.57 16.08 -11.54
C LYS A 331 -12.33 15.50 -12.24
N GLY A 332 -12.45 15.03 -13.47
CA GLY A 332 -11.33 14.46 -14.21
C GLY A 332 -11.05 13.02 -13.80
N TRP A 333 -9.79 12.61 -13.71
CA TRP A 333 -9.45 11.27 -13.22
C TRP A 333 -9.69 11.19 -11.71
N ALA A 334 -10.30 10.10 -11.25
CA ALA A 334 -10.48 9.83 -9.83
C ALA A 334 -10.39 8.32 -9.51
N SER A 335 -9.99 7.99 -8.29
CA SER A 335 -10.09 6.64 -7.72
C SER A 335 -10.50 6.72 -6.25
N LEU A 336 -10.79 5.61 -5.58
CA LEU A 336 -10.99 5.62 -4.13
C LEU A 336 -9.67 5.80 -3.37
N LYS A 337 -8.53 5.44 -3.98
CA LYS A 337 -7.17 5.61 -3.45
C LYS A 337 -6.25 6.39 -4.39
N PRO A 338 -6.39 7.72 -4.45
CA PRO A 338 -5.69 8.55 -5.43
C PRO A 338 -4.16 8.51 -5.32
N ASP A 339 -3.65 8.44 -4.10
CA ASP A 339 -2.20 8.36 -3.84
C ASP A 339 -1.57 7.12 -4.50
N ASN A 340 -2.32 6.00 -4.52
CA ASN A 340 -1.88 4.76 -5.14
C ASN A 340 -1.95 4.86 -6.67
N SER A 341 -2.99 5.50 -7.21
CA SER A 341 -3.12 5.70 -8.65
C SER A 341 -2.09 6.67 -9.23
N ALA A 342 -1.60 7.64 -8.44
CA ALA A 342 -0.69 8.69 -8.91
C ALA A 342 0.68 8.18 -9.40
N GLN A 343 1.01 6.92 -9.12
CA GLN A 343 2.21 6.27 -9.64
C GLN A 343 2.13 5.98 -11.15
N TYR A 344 0.93 5.88 -11.71
CA TYR A 344 0.71 5.63 -13.13
C TYR A 344 0.89 6.90 -13.96
N LYS A 345 1.31 6.71 -15.20
CA LYS A 345 1.51 7.78 -16.17
C LYS A 345 0.18 8.47 -16.48
N GLY A 346 0.10 9.78 -16.26
CA GLY A 346 -1.10 10.59 -16.54
C GLY A 346 -2.08 10.75 -15.37
N PHE A 347 -1.76 10.19 -14.20
CA PHE A 347 -2.60 10.23 -13.00
C PHE A 347 -1.96 11.00 -11.84
N GLU A 348 -0.95 11.83 -12.10
CA GLU A 348 -0.21 12.59 -11.08
C GLU A 348 -1.10 13.46 -10.17
N ASN A 349 -2.23 13.93 -10.72
CA ASN A 349 -3.19 14.80 -10.03
C ASN A 349 -4.58 14.16 -10.05
N ILE A 350 -4.66 12.89 -9.65
CA ILE A 350 -5.91 12.13 -9.57
C ILE A 350 -6.71 12.49 -8.30
N ASN A 351 -8.03 12.59 -8.44
CA ASN A 351 -8.94 12.99 -7.36
C ASN A 351 -9.54 11.79 -6.62
N LYS A 352 -10.21 12.03 -5.48
CA LYS A 352 -10.95 10.99 -4.75
C LYS A 352 -12.39 10.84 -5.27
N ILE A 353 -12.82 9.59 -5.47
CA ILE A 353 -14.21 9.22 -5.78
C ILE A 353 -15.09 9.42 -4.53
N SER A 354 -16.32 9.86 -4.74
CA SER A 354 -17.35 9.99 -3.70
C SER A 354 -18.70 9.51 -4.23
N ILE A 355 -19.52 8.91 -3.37
CA ILE A 355 -20.90 8.57 -3.73
C ILE A 355 -21.63 9.84 -4.20
N GLY A 356 -22.37 9.72 -5.30
CA GLY A 356 -23.01 10.84 -5.99
C GLY A 356 -22.19 11.44 -7.13
N ASP A 357 -20.93 11.05 -7.31
CA ASP A 357 -20.14 11.39 -8.49
C ASP A 357 -20.76 10.83 -9.78
N PHE A 358 -20.65 11.61 -10.86
CA PHE A 358 -21.09 11.21 -12.21
C PHE A 358 -19.90 10.65 -13.00
N PHE A 359 -19.88 9.34 -13.22
CA PHE A 359 -18.83 8.67 -13.97
C PHE A 359 -19.09 8.85 -15.46
N LEU A 360 -18.05 9.12 -16.24
CA LEU A 360 -18.16 9.12 -17.70
C LEU A 360 -18.34 7.69 -18.19
N ALA A 361 -19.33 7.52 -19.06
CA ALA A 361 -19.64 6.29 -19.76
C ALA A 361 -19.58 6.50 -21.26
N ALA A 362 -19.50 5.41 -22.04
CA ALA A 362 -19.48 5.46 -23.50
C ALA A 362 -20.66 6.24 -24.11
N ASN A 363 -21.81 6.25 -23.40
CA ASN A 363 -23.06 6.87 -23.85
C ASN A 363 -23.55 8.01 -22.94
N GLY A 364 -22.66 8.68 -22.20
CA GLY A 364 -23.01 9.82 -21.35
C GLY A 364 -22.36 9.75 -19.98
N THR A 365 -23.16 9.91 -18.94
CA THR A 365 -22.71 9.82 -17.54
C THR A 365 -23.63 8.93 -16.75
N ASP A 366 -23.10 8.30 -15.71
CA ASP A 366 -23.89 7.51 -14.78
C ASP A 366 -23.53 7.84 -13.33
N LYS A 367 -24.53 7.91 -12.46
CA LYS A 367 -24.34 8.40 -11.09
C LYS A 367 -24.04 7.23 -10.16
N LEU A 368 -22.95 7.34 -9.42
CA LEU A 368 -22.59 6.36 -8.39
C LEU A 368 -23.55 6.45 -7.21
N ILE A 369 -24.22 5.34 -6.87
CA ILE A 369 -25.21 5.29 -5.79
C ILE A 369 -24.74 4.46 -4.58
N SER A 370 -23.89 3.46 -4.79
CA SER A 370 -23.31 2.68 -3.69
C SER A 370 -21.95 2.09 -4.06
N ILE A 371 -21.17 1.77 -3.03
CA ILE A 371 -19.92 1.03 -3.10
C ILE A 371 -20.03 -0.10 -2.08
N ASP A 372 -19.93 -1.34 -2.54
CA ASP A 372 -19.94 -2.52 -1.66
C ASP A 372 -18.56 -3.17 -1.65
N PHE A 373 -18.01 -3.43 -0.45
CA PHE A 373 -16.77 -4.17 -0.30
C PHE A 373 -17.03 -5.68 -0.42
N LEU A 374 -16.19 -6.35 -1.19
CA LEU A 374 -16.23 -7.79 -1.36
C LEU A 374 -15.15 -8.47 -0.51
N GLU A 375 -15.58 -9.45 0.28
CA GLU A 375 -14.70 -10.35 1.00
C GLU A 375 -14.20 -11.50 0.10
N GLY A 376 -12.99 -11.96 0.39
CA GLY A 376 -12.38 -13.11 -0.29
C GLY A 376 -11.49 -12.74 -1.47
N GLU A 377 -10.78 -13.75 -1.97
CA GLU A 377 -9.87 -13.64 -3.09
C GLU A 377 -10.62 -13.80 -4.42
N GLN A 378 -10.25 -12.98 -5.40
CA GLN A 378 -10.80 -13.01 -6.76
C GLN A 378 -9.67 -12.86 -7.77
N GLU A 379 -9.74 -13.61 -8.87
CA GLU A 379 -8.90 -13.34 -10.03
C GLU A 379 -9.33 -12.02 -10.69
N THR A 380 -8.34 -11.22 -11.02
CA THR A 380 -8.53 -9.90 -11.60
C THR A 380 -7.54 -9.63 -12.73
N TYR A 381 -7.91 -8.70 -13.61
CA TYR A 381 -7.26 -8.43 -14.88
C TYR A 381 -7.21 -6.92 -15.16
N THR A 382 -6.22 -6.46 -15.92
CA THR A 382 -6.18 -5.08 -16.43
C THR A 382 -5.44 -4.99 -17.77
N ILE A 383 -5.59 -3.87 -18.47
CA ILE A 383 -4.81 -3.50 -19.64
C ILE A 383 -3.75 -2.50 -19.16
N SER A 384 -2.48 -2.90 -19.14
CA SER A 384 -1.38 -2.07 -18.63
C SER A 384 -0.65 -1.29 -19.72
N LYS A 385 -0.92 -1.55 -21.01
CA LYS A 385 -0.37 -0.76 -22.12
C LYS A 385 -1.22 -0.86 -23.39
N LEU A 386 -1.48 0.30 -24.00
CA LEU A 386 -2.10 0.45 -25.33
C LEU A 386 -1.12 1.12 -26.29
N SER A 387 -1.26 0.83 -27.59
CA SER A 387 -0.47 1.48 -28.65
C SER A 387 -0.72 2.98 -28.78
N SER A 388 -1.85 3.46 -28.27
CA SER A 388 -2.27 4.87 -28.26
C SER A 388 -3.41 5.07 -27.27
N GLY A 389 -3.54 6.27 -26.72
CA GLY A 389 -4.54 6.55 -25.70
C GLY A 389 -4.13 6.04 -24.31
N ASP A 390 -4.84 6.52 -23.29
CA ASP A 390 -4.56 6.30 -21.87
C ASP A 390 -5.78 5.74 -21.12
N ASN A 391 -6.80 5.30 -21.85
CA ASN A 391 -8.05 4.83 -21.29
C ASN A 391 -8.65 3.71 -22.15
N PHE A 392 -9.61 2.99 -21.59
CA PHE A 392 -10.46 2.05 -22.31
C PHE A 392 -11.85 2.02 -21.69
N ILE A 393 -12.75 1.22 -22.27
CA ILE A 393 -14.14 1.16 -21.83
C ILE A 393 -14.42 -0.19 -21.18
N ALA A 394 -14.73 -0.19 -19.88
CA ALA A 394 -15.00 -1.38 -19.07
C ALA A 394 -16.40 -1.30 -18.45
N ASN A 395 -17.24 -2.32 -18.70
CA ASN A 395 -18.68 -2.32 -18.40
C ASN A 395 -19.40 -1.05 -18.87
N GLY A 396 -18.91 -0.38 -19.92
CA GLY A 396 -19.45 0.87 -20.43
C GLY A 396 -18.91 2.15 -19.78
N LEU A 397 -18.11 2.05 -18.72
CA LEU A 397 -17.44 3.18 -18.05
C LEU A 397 -16.07 3.46 -18.66
N ILE A 398 -15.65 4.73 -18.64
CA ILE A 398 -14.31 5.14 -19.08
C ILE A 398 -13.31 4.98 -17.92
N VAL A 399 -12.33 4.10 -18.11
CA VAL A 399 -11.35 3.71 -17.10
C VAL A 399 -9.93 3.90 -17.61
N GLY A 400 -8.97 4.15 -16.72
CA GLY A 400 -7.58 4.45 -17.05
C GLY A 400 -6.76 3.22 -17.42
N VAL A 401 -5.77 3.40 -18.30
CA VAL A 401 -4.71 2.41 -18.55
C VAL A 401 -3.63 2.60 -17.49
N GLU A 402 -3.34 1.54 -16.74
CA GLU A 402 -2.39 1.54 -15.62
C GLU A 402 -0.94 1.35 -16.11
N GLU A 403 -0.47 2.22 -17.00
CA GLU A 403 0.92 2.21 -17.49
C GLU A 403 1.84 2.79 -16.40
N LEU A 404 2.77 1.98 -15.88
CA LEU A 404 3.79 2.44 -14.93
C LEU A 404 4.74 3.44 -15.59
N LYS A 405 5.22 4.41 -14.80
CA LYS A 405 6.28 5.34 -15.20
C LYS A 405 7.59 4.56 -15.34
N ASP A 406 8.28 4.77 -16.46
CA ASP A 406 9.62 4.22 -16.73
C ASP A 406 10.68 4.72 -15.74
#